data_AF-A0A9E0UHX8-F1
#
_entry.id   AF-A0A9E0UHX8-F1
#
_cell.length_a   1.000
_cell.length_b   1.000
_cell.length_c   1.000
_cell.angle_alpha   90.00
_cell.angle_beta   90.00
_cell.angle_gamma   90.00
#
_symmetry.space_group_name_H-M   'P 1'
#
loop_
_entity.id
_entity.type
_entity.pdbx_description
1 polymer ?
#
loop_
_entity_poly.entity_id
_entity_poly.type
_entity_poly.pdbx_seq_one_letter_code
_entity_poly.pdbx_strand_id
1 'polypeptide(L)'
;MNKIRLSLGYSLLATVLAGTAAFAAPPGSQPAAATPGHGVSSQTPVPKPGTGNFVERLIGELRSNGLEISVGYPKLWIEADCTYNYLVYHNCFGNNPAAPYVLLVVKSWPEEYVDPAMENGMVRTRPGYSATYRLDPREAIVVFGRMPPPARYMGLQTYIWTTGWVNADPPVPSPWNPDAYTEYSYLAGQMTQYFFATFPPVDFAIDPSVYGDRVQSFSSIDNNINNVVMENQSGAPWDKMRYFVITPDQRTDEAVRTVLGSLGVDGGEIFTEGIPTTFQGQHDSNDPYPYYGQNPDVGPLGLDDNAVDFLTGLRYSMPEDEHAANAWRKSLPLTVLRVRPSSGRDPDPFDEPLWADARPTVNEVDDLALSSGLSSLIDAVIARAKSQGLYLDTTDPQKKNPEKMIDILNELGQFGPQCREIGMNCLGDGQDASYFMAPPNPLDTGRIYAVVGTLATETGNGTYVGLSVNDPSLLKGVLNVDDTQLKGSAGSYESTVTNWDKFFVHFFTRDCAAIAGLTDGACTTITKQMIPLAGDDKAPGDADLHGKFSAGLRAYVVPNHERGPDPTLQLTPMLITFTRDSP
;
A
#
# COMPACT_ATOMS: atom_id res chain seq x y z
N MET A 1 47.45 36.62 0.78
CA MET A 1 48.29 37.46 1.67
C MET A 1 47.48 37.78 2.93
N ASN A 2 48.08 37.55 4.11
CA ASN A 2 47.68 37.90 5.50
C ASN A 2 46.33 37.34 6.00
N LYS A 3 46.18 36.31 6.88
CA LYS A 3 46.81 35.88 8.17
C LYS A 3 46.77 36.89 9.33
N ILE A 4 45.86 36.67 10.31
CA ILE A 4 46.00 36.81 11.79
C ILE A 4 44.90 35.91 12.44
N ARG A 5 45.20 34.72 13.03
CA ARG A 5 45.44 34.33 14.45
C ARG A 5 44.29 34.65 15.44
N LEU A 6 43.59 33.69 16.10
CA LEU A 6 43.90 32.62 17.10
C LEU A 6 43.46 33.02 18.54
N SER A 7 42.49 32.32 19.14
CA SER A 7 42.54 31.95 20.57
C SER A 7 41.60 30.77 20.88
N LEU A 8 42.22 29.66 21.32
CA LEU A 8 41.58 28.56 22.05
C LEU A 8 41.20 29.01 23.46
N GLY A 9 40.14 28.42 24.00
CA GLY A 9 39.82 28.42 25.42
C GLY A 9 39.00 27.18 25.79
N TYR A 10 39.65 26.19 26.39
CA TYR A 10 39.05 25.03 27.06
C TYR A 10 38.19 25.49 28.26
N SER A 11 37.08 24.80 28.54
CA SER A 11 36.71 24.39 29.90
C SER A 11 35.60 23.32 29.89
N LEU A 12 35.95 22.15 30.43
CA LEU A 12 35.03 21.20 31.04
C LEU A 12 34.27 21.89 32.19
N LEU A 13 32.99 21.56 32.39
CA LEU A 13 32.50 21.21 33.73
C LEU A 13 31.16 20.45 33.60
N ALA A 14 31.18 19.22 34.11
CA ALA A 14 30.00 18.45 34.42
C ALA A 14 29.38 18.96 35.73
N THR A 15 28.06 18.96 35.82
CA THR A 15 27.38 19.00 37.12
C THR A 15 26.15 18.10 37.09
N VAL A 16 26.27 17.00 37.85
CA VAL A 16 25.19 16.17 38.37
C VAL A 16 24.49 16.94 39.48
N LEU A 17 23.16 16.94 39.51
CA LEU A 17 22.40 17.08 40.76
C LEU A 17 21.14 16.21 40.70
N ALA A 18 21.12 15.25 41.62
CA ALA A 18 20.02 14.37 41.94
C ALA A 18 18.92 15.11 42.73
N GLY A 19 17.69 14.60 42.65
CA GLY A 19 16.56 15.02 43.47
C GLY A 19 15.45 13.98 43.45
N THR A 20 15.61 12.94 44.26
CA THR A 20 14.59 11.92 44.58
C THR A 20 13.54 12.45 45.55
N ALA A 21 12.29 12.04 45.37
CA ALA A 21 11.36 11.74 46.46
C ALA A 21 10.47 10.55 46.07
N ALA A 22 10.57 9.48 46.84
CA ALA A 22 9.87 8.21 46.71
C ALA A 22 8.65 8.15 47.64
N PHE A 23 7.73 7.21 47.39
CA PHE A 23 7.05 6.27 48.31
C PHE A 23 5.98 5.54 47.47
N ALA A 24 5.64 4.25 47.59
CA ALA A 24 6.18 3.03 48.19
C ALA A 24 5.25 1.90 47.67
N ALA A 25 5.76 0.68 47.44
CA ALA A 25 4.94 -0.52 47.25
C ALA A 25 5.50 -1.67 48.11
N PRO A 26 4.66 -2.56 48.68
CA PRO A 26 5.09 -3.53 49.70
C PRO A 26 5.65 -4.84 49.10
N PRO A 27 6.28 -5.69 49.94
CA PRO A 27 7.29 -6.64 49.50
C PRO A 27 6.79 -8.09 49.33
N GLY A 28 7.43 -8.79 48.39
CA GLY A 28 8.26 -9.93 48.74
C GLY A 28 7.67 -11.34 48.65
N SER A 29 8.23 -12.12 47.71
CA SER A 29 8.72 -13.47 48.00
C SER A 29 9.68 -13.93 46.88
N GLN A 30 10.98 -14.01 47.22
CA GLN A 30 11.95 -14.85 46.49
C GLN A 30 11.74 -16.32 46.89
N PRO A 31 12.22 -17.27 46.07
CA PRO A 31 13.42 -17.97 46.55
C PRO A 31 14.46 -18.36 45.47
N ALA A 32 15.71 -18.33 45.95
CA ALA A 32 16.82 -19.27 45.76
C ALA A 32 17.42 -19.51 44.36
N ALA A 33 18.65 -19.01 44.22
CA ALA A 33 19.62 -19.46 43.22
C ALA A 33 20.20 -20.84 43.58
N ALA A 34 20.34 -21.71 42.58
CA ALA A 34 21.12 -22.95 42.65
C ALA A 34 22.26 -22.91 41.62
N THR A 35 23.43 -23.39 42.08
CA THR A 35 24.77 -23.41 41.46
C THR A 35 24.85 -24.28 40.19
N PRO A 36 25.81 -24.07 39.27
CA PRO A 36 25.81 -24.68 37.94
C PRO A 36 26.43 -26.08 37.91
N GLY A 37 25.71 -27.04 37.32
CA GLY A 37 26.21 -28.36 36.95
C GLY A 37 26.52 -28.43 35.45
N HIS A 38 27.76 -28.79 35.12
CA HIS A 38 28.18 -29.17 33.78
C HIS A 38 27.49 -30.44 33.30
N GLY A 39 26.97 -30.40 32.08
CA GLY A 39 26.44 -31.55 31.35
C GLY A 39 26.28 -31.19 29.88
N VAL A 40 27.36 -31.40 29.12
CA VAL A 40 27.41 -31.23 27.67
C VAL A 40 26.42 -32.19 27.02
N SER A 41 25.42 -31.64 26.32
CA SER A 41 24.85 -32.27 25.13
C SER A 41 25.03 -31.27 23.99
N SER A 42 25.98 -31.58 23.12
CA SER A 42 26.28 -30.85 21.91
C SER A 42 25.10 -30.99 20.94
N GLN A 43 24.11 -30.12 21.08
CA GLN A 43 23.27 -29.77 19.94
C GLN A 43 24.09 -28.80 19.08
N THR A 44 24.48 -29.27 17.91
CA THR A 44 25.06 -28.46 16.84
C THR A 44 24.20 -27.19 16.67
N PRO A 45 24.79 -25.98 16.59
CA PRO A 45 24.02 -24.78 16.36
C PRO A 45 23.24 -24.91 15.05
N VAL A 46 21.92 -24.74 15.11
CA VAL A 46 21.07 -24.59 13.93
C VAL A 46 21.61 -23.41 13.11
N PRO A 47 21.82 -23.53 11.79
CA PRO A 47 22.34 -22.44 10.97
C PRO A 47 21.42 -21.22 11.03
N LYS A 48 22.01 -20.02 11.07
CA LYS A 48 21.25 -18.76 10.98
C LYS A 48 20.46 -18.71 9.64
N PRO A 49 19.20 -18.25 9.65
CA PRO A 49 18.46 -17.95 8.43
C PRO A 49 19.19 -16.88 7.59
N GLY A 50 19.33 -17.09 6.28
CA GLY A 50 19.91 -16.10 5.37
C GLY A 50 21.44 -15.94 5.41
N THR A 51 22.19 -16.81 6.09
CA THR A 51 23.66 -16.75 6.09
C THR A 51 24.29 -17.81 5.18
N GLY A 52 24.92 -17.36 4.08
CA GLY A 52 25.98 -18.05 3.31
C GLY A 52 25.66 -19.45 2.82
N ASN A 53 25.74 -20.45 3.70
CA ASN A 53 25.70 -21.87 3.34
C ASN A 53 24.42 -22.33 2.66
N PHE A 54 23.22 -21.84 3.00
CA PHE A 54 22.00 -22.26 2.29
C PHE A 54 21.91 -21.59 0.93
N VAL A 55 22.09 -20.26 0.87
CA VAL A 55 22.01 -19.49 -0.39
C VAL A 55 23.04 -19.98 -1.40
N GLU A 56 24.28 -20.18 -0.96
CA GLU A 56 25.36 -20.70 -1.82
C GLU A 56 25.06 -22.11 -2.33
N ARG A 57 24.52 -22.99 -1.47
CA ARG A 57 24.09 -24.33 -1.90
C ARG A 57 22.93 -24.27 -2.90
N LEU A 58 21.90 -23.47 -2.62
CA LEU A 58 20.77 -23.28 -3.53
C LEU A 58 21.25 -22.76 -4.89
N ILE A 59 22.08 -21.72 -4.93
CA ILE A 59 22.65 -21.20 -6.17
C ILE A 59 23.49 -22.27 -6.88
N GLY A 60 24.28 -23.04 -6.14
CA GLY A 60 25.07 -24.15 -6.67
C GLY A 60 24.20 -25.20 -7.36
N GLU A 61 23.18 -25.69 -6.65
CA GLU A 61 22.25 -26.69 -7.18
C GLU A 61 21.44 -26.18 -8.36
N LEU A 62 20.91 -24.95 -8.31
CA LEU A 62 20.20 -24.35 -9.45
C LEU A 62 21.09 -24.29 -10.69
N ARG A 63 22.36 -23.86 -10.54
CA ARG A 63 23.33 -23.85 -11.65
C ARG A 63 23.66 -25.25 -12.17
N SER A 64 23.83 -26.22 -11.27
CA SER A 64 24.05 -27.63 -11.64
C SER A 64 22.86 -28.23 -12.41
N ASN A 65 21.65 -27.66 -12.23
CA ASN A 65 20.44 -28.01 -12.98
C ASN A 65 20.23 -27.15 -14.24
N GLY A 66 21.26 -26.44 -14.72
CA GLY A 66 21.21 -25.71 -15.99
C GLY A 66 20.45 -24.39 -15.93
N LEU A 67 20.39 -23.76 -14.75
CA LEU A 67 19.79 -22.45 -14.56
C LEU A 67 20.85 -21.35 -14.41
N GLU A 68 20.64 -20.23 -15.09
CA GLU A 68 21.37 -18.99 -14.87
C GLU A 68 20.78 -18.25 -13.67
N ILE A 69 21.66 -17.68 -12.84
CA ILE A 69 21.26 -17.04 -11.58
C ILE A 69 21.86 -15.65 -11.46
N SER A 70 21.00 -14.69 -11.15
CA SER A 70 21.36 -13.34 -10.75
C SER A 70 20.88 -13.06 -9.32
N VAL A 71 21.70 -12.40 -8.51
CA VAL A 71 21.39 -12.13 -7.09
C VAL A 71 20.94 -10.68 -6.91
N GLY A 72 19.71 -10.51 -6.45
CA GLY A 72 19.08 -9.26 -6.05
C GLY A 72 19.19 -9.00 -4.53
N TYR A 73 18.39 -8.06 -4.03
CA TYR A 73 18.25 -7.78 -2.60
C TYR A 73 16.91 -7.10 -2.30
N PRO A 74 16.36 -7.25 -1.08
CA PRO A 74 15.17 -6.51 -0.66
C PRO A 74 15.50 -5.06 -0.35
N LYS A 75 14.56 -4.14 -0.59
CA LYS A 75 14.67 -2.74 -0.15
C LYS A 75 13.35 -2.21 0.35
N LEU A 76 13.37 -1.50 1.48
CA LEU A 76 12.20 -0.83 2.02
C LEU A 76 11.89 0.44 1.20
N TRP A 77 10.63 0.59 0.79
CA TRP A 77 10.07 1.80 0.20
C TRP A 77 9.22 2.51 1.27
N ILE A 78 9.63 3.73 1.60
CA ILE A 78 9.07 4.51 2.71
C ILE A 78 8.56 5.87 2.22
N GLU A 79 7.84 6.56 3.11
CA GLU A 79 7.30 7.91 2.87
C GLU A 79 8.35 8.89 2.31
N ALA A 80 9.57 8.85 2.85
CA ALA A 80 10.68 9.73 2.46
C ALA A 80 11.19 9.49 1.03
N ASP A 81 10.93 8.32 0.43
CA ASP A 81 11.32 8.06 -0.97
C ASP A 81 10.45 8.86 -1.95
N CYS A 82 9.29 9.39 -1.52
CA CYS A 82 8.43 10.24 -2.34
C CYS A 82 9.17 11.42 -3.01
N THR A 83 10.22 11.94 -2.38
CA THR A 83 11.08 12.97 -3.01
C THR A 83 11.72 12.50 -4.32
N TYR A 84 11.97 11.20 -4.49
CA TYR A 84 12.46 10.61 -5.73
C TYR A 84 11.32 10.14 -6.63
N ASN A 85 10.32 9.45 -6.06
CA ASN A 85 9.16 8.97 -6.82
C ASN A 85 8.47 10.11 -7.57
N TYR A 86 8.24 11.25 -6.91
CA TYR A 86 7.55 12.37 -7.53
C TYR A 86 8.37 13.00 -8.65
N LEU A 87 9.70 13.05 -8.56
CA LEU A 87 10.53 13.58 -9.63
C LEU A 87 10.52 12.69 -10.89
N VAL A 88 10.35 11.38 -10.71
CA VAL A 88 10.40 10.42 -11.81
C VAL A 88 9.01 10.15 -12.38
N TYR A 89 7.98 10.05 -11.53
CA TYR A 89 6.63 9.65 -11.92
C TYR A 89 5.57 10.75 -11.76
N HIS A 90 5.91 11.90 -11.20
CA HIS A 90 4.95 12.92 -10.75
C HIS A 90 3.86 12.32 -9.82
N ASN A 91 4.23 11.26 -9.07
CA ASN A 91 3.29 10.49 -8.25
C ASN A 91 4.04 9.80 -7.10
N CYS A 92 3.47 9.83 -5.89
CA CYS A 92 3.97 9.07 -4.72
C CYS A 92 3.10 7.85 -4.38
N PHE A 93 2.12 7.55 -5.23
CA PHE A 93 1.29 6.35 -5.25
C PHE A 93 0.54 6.07 -3.94
N GLY A 94 0.17 7.13 -3.23
CA GLY A 94 -0.55 7.04 -1.96
C GLY A 94 0.21 6.23 -0.91
N ASN A 95 1.55 6.26 -0.96
CA ASN A 95 2.40 5.49 -0.08
C ASN A 95 2.01 5.68 1.40
N ASN A 96 1.77 4.58 2.11
CA ASN A 96 1.23 4.63 3.47
C ASN A 96 2.37 4.60 4.50
N PRO A 97 2.58 5.67 5.29
CA PRO A 97 3.66 5.70 6.28
C PRO A 97 3.52 4.62 7.38
N ALA A 98 2.30 4.13 7.62
CA ALA A 98 2.05 3.08 8.61
C ALA A 98 2.30 1.64 8.10
N ALA A 99 2.50 1.47 6.79
CA ALA A 99 2.68 0.16 6.17
C ALA A 99 3.62 0.24 4.96
N PRO A 100 4.93 0.49 5.19
CA PRO A 100 5.90 0.54 4.10
C PRO A 100 6.04 -0.82 3.41
N TYR A 101 6.33 -0.80 2.12
CA TYR A 101 6.53 -2.01 1.32
C TYR A 101 8.00 -2.40 1.28
N VAL A 102 8.27 -3.69 1.21
CA VAL A 102 9.57 -4.23 0.80
C VAL A 102 9.50 -4.52 -0.68
N LEU A 103 10.28 -3.80 -1.49
CA LEU A 103 10.41 -4.02 -2.92
C LEU A 103 11.52 -5.03 -3.21
N LEU A 104 11.33 -5.82 -4.26
CA LEU A 104 12.33 -6.74 -4.75
C LEU A 104 13.26 -6.00 -5.73
N VAL A 105 14.49 -5.73 -5.31
CA VAL A 105 15.49 -5.11 -6.20
C VAL A 105 16.27 -6.20 -6.89
N VAL A 106 16.17 -6.24 -8.22
CA VAL A 106 16.80 -7.26 -9.06
C VAL A 106 17.89 -6.64 -9.91
N LYS A 107 18.85 -7.45 -10.34
CA LYS A 107 19.84 -7.02 -11.32
C LYS A 107 19.29 -7.29 -12.72
N SER A 108 19.38 -6.31 -13.60
CA SER A 108 18.94 -6.47 -14.98
C SER A 108 19.80 -7.49 -15.73
N TRP A 109 19.19 -8.23 -16.66
CA TRP A 109 19.96 -9.07 -17.58
C TRP A 109 20.76 -8.19 -18.55
N PRO A 110 21.91 -8.66 -19.07
CA PRO A 110 22.70 -7.87 -20.03
C PRO A 110 21.95 -7.37 -21.27
N GLU A 111 20.95 -8.14 -21.71
CA GLU A 111 20.09 -7.88 -22.86
C GLU A 111 18.74 -7.24 -22.50
N GLU A 112 18.46 -7.06 -21.20
CA GLU A 112 17.23 -6.41 -20.76
C GLU A 112 17.32 -4.91 -21.02
N TYR A 113 16.35 -4.39 -21.76
CA TYR A 113 16.18 -2.96 -21.87
C TYR A 113 15.77 -2.41 -20.51
N VAL A 114 16.55 -1.43 -20.06
CA VAL A 114 16.29 -0.65 -18.85
C VAL A 114 16.09 0.78 -19.29
N ASP A 115 14.90 1.32 -19.08
CA ASP A 115 14.61 2.72 -19.36
C ASP A 115 15.44 3.61 -18.41
N PRO A 116 16.39 4.43 -18.92
CA PRO A 116 17.18 5.30 -18.07
C PRO A 116 16.35 6.32 -17.30
N ALA A 117 15.15 6.67 -17.79
CA ALA A 117 14.28 7.59 -17.08
C ALA A 117 13.76 6.97 -15.78
N MET A 118 13.60 5.63 -15.70
CA MET A 118 13.10 4.94 -14.50
C MET A 118 14.20 4.70 -13.45
N GLU A 119 15.43 5.13 -13.72
CA GLU A 119 16.55 4.91 -12.82
C GLU A 119 16.26 5.49 -11.43
N ASN A 120 16.34 4.65 -10.39
CA ASN A 120 16.03 5.01 -9.01
C ASN A 120 14.61 5.56 -8.77
N GLY A 121 13.67 5.32 -9.69
CA GLY A 121 12.32 5.89 -9.63
C GLY A 121 11.57 5.52 -8.36
N MET A 122 11.59 4.24 -7.98
CA MET A 122 10.89 3.78 -6.76
C MET A 122 11.74 3.95 -5.51
N VAL A 123 12.99 3.50 -5.59
CA VAL A 123 13.97 3.55 -4.51
C VAL A 123 15.35 3.66 -5.13
N ARG A 124 16.30 4.27 -4.41
CA ARG A 124 17.71 4.27 -4.86
C ARG A 124 18.29 2.86 -4.92
N THR A 125 18.89 2.46 -6.04
CA THR A 125 19.46 1.13 -6.22
C THR A 125 20.97 1.20 -6.46
N ARG A 126 21.63 0.03 -6.48
CA ARG A 126 23.02 -0.08 -6.93
C ARG A 126 23.06 0.00 -8.46
N PRO A 127 24.17 0.45 -9.08
CA PRO A 127 24.29 0.46 -10.54
C PRO A 127 23.98 -0.91 -11.16
N GLY A 128 23.12 -0.94 -12.17
CA GLY A 128 22.66 -2.16 -12.85
C GLY A 128 21.56 -2.94 -12.11
N TYR A 129 20.96 -2.35 -11.06
CA TYR A 129 19.84 -2.92 -10.33
C TYR A 129 18.62 -2.00 -10.41
N SER A 130 17.41 -2.58 -10.41
CA SER A 130 16.15 -1.84 -10.40
C SER A 130 15.11 -2.54 -9.53
N ALA A 131 14.16 -1.77 -8.99
CA ALA A 131 12.97 -2.31 -8.33
C ALA A 131 11.87 -2.70 -9.33
N THR A 132 11.94 -2.14 -10.54
CA THR A 132 11.12 -2.53 -11.68
C THR A 132 11.94 -3.40 -12.62
N TYR A 133 11.30 -4.35 -13.30
CA TYR A 133 12.01 -5.30 -14.16
C TYR A 133 11.10 -5.86 -15.23
N ARG A 134 11.68 -6.40 -16.30
CA ARG A 134 10.93 -7.17 -17.30
C ARG A 134 11.25 -8.64 -17.20
N LEU A 135 10.29 -9.49 -17.53
CA LEU A 135 10.42 -10.93 -17.37
C LEU A 135 10.66 -11.59 -18.73
N ASP A 136 11.75 -12.37 -18.83
CA ASP A 136 11.83 -13.41 -19.85
C ASP A 136 10.66 -14.40 -19.64
N PRO A 137 9.96 -14.84 -20.70
CA PRO A 137 8.84 -15.79 -20.57
C PRO A 137 9.19 -17.11 -19.86
N ARG A 138 10.47 -17.40 -19.60
CA ARG A 138 10.98 -18.62 -18.96
C ARG A 138 11.69 -18.34 -17.64
N GLU A 139 11.67 -17.12 -17.12
CA GLU A 139 12.37 -16.80 -15.87
C GLU A 139 11.46 -16.84 -14.65
N ALA A 140 12.08 -16.85 -13.47
CA ALA A 140 11.42 -16.68 -12.19
C ALA A 140 12.17 -15.68 -11.32
N ILE A 141 11.43 -14.90 -10.54
CA ILE A 141 11.94 -14.22 -9.36
C ILE A 141 11.68 -15.12 -8.15
N VAL A 142 12.75 -15.53 -7.47
CA VAL A 142 12.66 -16.35 -6.26
C VAL A 142 13.01 -15.47 -5.07
N VAL A 143 12.07 -15.29 -4.15
CA VAL A 143 12.31 -14.57 -2.88
C VAL A 143 12.09 -15.51 -1.71
N PHE A 144 13.03 -15.52 -0.77
CA PHE A 144 12.90 -16.34 0.43
C PHE A 144 13.64 -15.74 1.61
N GLY A 145 13.18 -16.05 2.81
CA GLY A 145 13.79 -15.53 4.02
C GLY A 145 12.87 -15.66 5.22
N ARG A 146 13.33 -15.07 6.32
CA ARG A 146 12.53 -15.05 7.54
C ARG A 146 11.48 -13.94 7.45
N MET A 147 10.22 -14.34 7.46
CA MET A 147 9.07 -13.44 7.49
C MET A 147 9.08 -12.56 8.76
N PRO A 148 8.37 -11.43 8.75
CA PRO A 148 8.36 -10.51 9.88
C PRO A 148 7.75 -11.12 11.15
N PRO A 149 7.95 -10.49 12.33
CA PRO A 149 7.28 -10.89 13.55
C PRO A 149 5.75 -10.69 13.46
N PRO A 150 4.98 -11.30 14.38
CA PRO A 150 3.51 -11.27 14.35
C PRO A 150 2.91 -9.87 14.14
N ALA A 151 1.88 -9.83 13.31
CA ALA A 151 1.15 -8.63 12.94
C ALA A 151 -0.24 -8.99 12.42
N ARG A 152 -1.06 -7.98 12.09
CA ARG A 152 -2.38 -8.23 11.51
C ARG A 152 -2.35 -8.54 10.01
N TYR A 153 -1.30 -8.15 9.30
CA TYR A 153 -1.22 -8.41 7.86
C TYR A 153 0.22 -8.47 7.33
N MET A 154 0.45 -9.44 6.45
CA MET A 154 1.49 -9.38 5.43
C MET A 154 0.97 -9.94 4.12
N GLY A 155 1.53 -9.50 3.00
CA GLY A 155 1.23 -10.11 1.70
C GLY A 155 2.22 -9.73 0.63
N LEU A 156 2.36 -10.59 -0.38
CA LEU A 156 3.18 -10.39 -1.56
C LEU A 156 2.27 -10.29 -2.78
N GLN A 157 2.58 -9.34 -3.65
CA GLN A 157 1.90 -9.17 -4.92
C GLN A 157 2.83 -8.53 -5.96
N THR A 158 2.69 -8.98 -7.19
CA THR A 158 3.32 -8.45 -8.38
C THR A 158 2.30 -7.62 -9.17
N TYR A 159 2.78 -6.55 -9.77
CA TYR A 159 1.98 -5.61 -10.54
C TYR A 159 2.63 -5.36 -11.89
N ILE A 160 1.81 -5.10 -12.91
CA ILE A 160 2.30 -4.40 -14.11
C ILE A 160 2.50 -2.94 -13.72
N TRP A 161 3.75 -2.49 -13.76
CA TRP A 161 4.16 -1.16 -13.39
C TRP A 161 3.91 -0.14 -14.51
N THR A 162 4.41 -0.42 -15.72
CA THR A 162 4.27 0.44 -16.90
C THR A 162 4.02 -0.38 -18.16
N THR A 163 3.23 0.16 -19.08
CA THR A 163 2.85 -0.47 -20.35
C THR A 163 3.06 0.48 -21.53
N GLY A 164 2.95 -0.03 -22.76
CA GLY A 164 2.74 0.83 -23.93
C GLY A 164 1.39 1.56 -23.90
N TRP A 165 1.18 2.44 -24.88
CA TRP A 165 -0.10 3.15 -25.05
C TRP A 165 -1.21 2.18 -25.43
N VAL A 166 -2.39 2.33 -24.82
CA VAL A 166 -3.54 1.46 -25.11
C VAL A 166 -4.34 1.92 -26.34
N ASN A 167 -4.15 3.17 -26.78
CA ASN A 167 -4.88 3.77 -27.89
C ASN A 167 -3.91 4.44 -28.90
N ALA A 168 -2.96 3.64 -29.42
CA ALA A 168 -1.89 4.09 -30.31
C ALA A 168 -2.30 4.27 -31.79
N ASP A 169 -3.27 3.49 -32.29
CA ASP A 169 -3.71 3.50 -33.71
C ASP A 169 -5.07 4.17 -34.06
N PRO A 170 -5.71 5.03 -33.24
CA PRO A 170 -6.95 5.72 -33.60
C PRO A 170 -6.71 6.94 -34.53
N PRO A 171 -7.77 7.60 -35.04
CA PRO A 171 -7.62 8.84 -35.83
C PRO A 171 -6.85 9.96 -35.11
N VAL A 172 -6.84 9.95 -33.77
CA VAL A 172 -6.02 10.83 -32.90
C VAL A 172 -5.43 9.97 -31.78
N PRO A 173 -4.14 9.59 -31.85
CA PRO A 173 -3.48 8.75 -30.85
C PRO A 173 -3.52 9.33 -29.44
N SER A 174 -3.66 8.46 -28.44
CA SER A 174 -3.68 8.80 -27.02
C SER A 174 -3.06 7.68 -26.18
N PRO A 175 -2.38 7.99 -25.06
CA PRO A 175 -1.86 6.94 -24.18
C PRO A 175 -2.97 6.07 -23.55
N TRP A 176 -4.16 6.64 -23.36
CA TRP A 176 -5.33 6.03 -22.73
C TRP A 176 -6.59 6.10 -23.59
N ASN A 177 -7.65 5.41 -23.15
CA ASN A 177 -9.00 5.53 -23.69
C ASN A 177 -9.57 6.95 -23.41
N PRO A 178 -9.88 7.77 -24.43
CA PRO A 178 -10.34 9.15 -24.24
C PRO A 178 -11.72 9.29 -23.59
N ASP A 179 -12.62 8.33 -23.83
CA ASP A 179 -13.97 8.36 -23.25
C ASP A 179 -13.89 8.07 -21.75
N ALA A 180 -13.11 7.05 -21.37
CA ALA A 180 -12.83 6.73 -19.97
C ALA A 180 -12.15 7.90 -19.25
N TYR A 181 -11.12 8.51 -19.86
CA TYR A 181 -10.47 9.70 -19.31
C TYR A 181 -11.47 10.83 -19.03
N THR A 182 -12.36 11.10 -20.00
CA THR A 182 -13.36 12.16 -19.89
C THR A 182 -14.34 11.87 -18.76
N GLU A 183 -14.89 10.65 -18.69
CA GLU A 183 -15.82 10.25 -17.64
C GLU A 183 -15.19 10.36 -16.24
N TYR A 184 -13.99 9.82 -16.08
CA TYR A 184 -13.26 9.83 -14.82
C TYR A 184 -12.86 11.24 -14.40
N SER A 185 -12.60 12.15 -15.35
CA SER A 185 -12.31 13.55 -15.04
C SER A 185 -13.45 14.25 -14.30
N TYR A 186 -14.71 13.84 -14.53
CA TYR A 186 -15.85 14.38 -13.78
C TYR A 186 -15.94 13.83 -12.36
N LEU A 187 -15.53 12.58 -12.13
CA LEU A 187 -15.63 11.91 -10.82
C LEU A 187 -14.44 12.22 -9.92
N ALA A 188 -13.23 12.07 -10.46
CA ALA A 188 -11.97 12.26 -9.74
C ALA A 188 -11.49 13.72 -9.70
N GLY A 189 -12.00 14.57 -10.60
CA GLY A 189 -11.63 15.98 -10.69
C GLY A 189 -10.12 16.16 -10.85
N GLN A 190 -9.51 16.94 -9.96
CA GLN A 190 -8.07 17.22 -10.00
C GLN A 190 -7.19 15.99 -9.75
N MET A 191 -7.74 14.88 -9.24
CA MET A 191 -6.99 13.63 -9.02
C MET A 191 -6.78 12.82 -10.30
N THR A 192 -7.52 13.13 -11.38
CA THR A 192 -7.41 12.42 -12.67
C THR A 192 -5.99 12.37 -13.22
N GLN A 193 -5.18 13.40 -12.94
CA GLN A 193 -3.78 13.43 -13.36
C GLN A 193 -2.94 12.26 -12.83
N TYR A 194 -3.30 11.69 -11.68
CA TYR A 194 -2.58 10.55 -11.11
C TYR A 194 -3.07 9.20 -11.64
N PHE A 195 -4.33 9.16 -12.10
CA PHE A 195 -4.95 7.98 -12.70
C PHE A 195 -4.60 7.85 -14.18
N PHE A 196 -4.41 8.96 -14.89
CA PHE A 196 -4.03 8.94 -16.30
C PHE A 196 -2.70 9.68 -16.47
N ALA A 197 -1.62 8.94 -16.23
CA ALA A 197 -0.26 9.45 -16.24
C ALA A 197 0.62 8.67 -17.22
N THR A 198 1.51 9.38 -17.89
CA THR A 198 2.54 8.76 -18.73
C THR A 198 3.90 8.72 -18.03
N PHE A 199 4.82 8.03 -18.67
CA PHE A 199 6.21 7.93 -18.30
C PHE A 199 7.11 8.10 -19.54
N PRO A 200 8.08 9.05 -19.54
CA PRO A 200 8.30 10.08 -18.53
C PRO A 200 7.06 10.99 -18.37
N PRO A 201 6.85 11.59 -17.19
CA PRO A 201 5.71 12.46 -16.95
C PRO A 201 5.83 13.71 -17.82
N VAL A 202 4.69 14.14 -18.37
CA VAL A 202 4.61 15.34 -19.20
C VAL A 202 3.57 16.27 -18.62
N ASP A 203 3.86 17.56 -18.61
CA ASP A 203 2.86 18.57 -18.28
C ASP A 203 1.82 18.56 -19.39
N PHE A 204 0.55 18.32 -19.05
CA PHE A 204 -0.57 18.13 -19.98
C PHE A 204 -0.57 19.19 -21.10
N ALA A 205 0.00 18.83 -22.25
CA ALA A 205 -0.06 19.59 -23.48
C ALA A 205 -0.90 18.78 -24.47
N ILE A 206 -1.78 19.47 -25.20
CA ILE A 206 -2.78 18.94 -26.13
C ILE A 206 -2.13 18.31 -27.40
N ASP A 207 -0.82 18.08 -27.39
CA ASP A 207 -0.04 17.56 -28.51
C ASP A 207 0.44 16.13 -28.21
N PRO A 208 -0.04 15.11 -28.94
CA PRO A 208 0.41 13.73 -28.77
C PRO A 208 1.91 13.52 -28.94
N SER A 209 2.61 14.42 -29.63
CA SER A 209 4.08 14.37 -29.76
C SER A 209 4.84 14.74 -28.48
N VAL A 210 4.11 15.15 -27.43
CA VAL A 210 4.64 15.56 -26.13
C VAL A 210 4.42 14.50 -25.06
N TYR A 211 3.61 13.45 -25.28
CA TYR A 211 3.40 12.39 -24.27
C TYR A 211 4.61 11.49 -24.08
N GLY A 212 4.78 10.98 -22.86
CA GLY A 212 5.76 9.95 -22.57
C GLY A 212 5.43 8.64 -23.31
N ASP A 213 6.46 7.86 -23.63
CA ASP A 213 6.33 6.65 -24.45
C ASP A 213 5.55 5.52 -23.76
N ARG A 214 5.31 5.63 -22.44
CA ARG A 214 4.67 4.59 -21.63
C ARG A 214 3.54 5.15 -20.77
N VAL A 215 2.61 4.27 -20.39
CA VAL A 215 1.53 4.55 -19.44
C VAL A 215 1.93 4.00 -18.07
N GLN A 216 1.70 4.78 -17.01
CA GLN A 216 1.78 4.28 -15.63
C GLN A 216 0.56 3.41 -15.35
N SER A 217 0.76 2.14 -14.99
CA SER A 217 -0.33 1.18 -14.81
C SER A 217 -0.51 0.76 -13.36
N PHE A 218 0.58 0.42 -12.66
CA PHE A 218 0.58 -0.13 -11.29
C PHE A 218 -0.63 -1.05 -10.99
N SER A 219 -0.88 -2.02 -11.87
CA SER A 219 -2.10 -2.83 -11.91
C SER A 219 -1.87 -4.27 -11.45
N SER A 220 -2.80 -4.81 -10.66
CA SER A 220 -2.74 -6.20 -10.20
C SER A 220 -2.84 -7.20 -11.36
N ILE A 221 -2.10 -8.30 -11.25
CA ILE A 221 -2.08 -9.37 -12.25
C ILE A 221 -2.70 -10.67 -11.76
N ASP A 222 -3.04 -10.75 -10.48
CA ASP A 222 -3.56 -11.95 -9.83
C ASP A 222 -4.19 -11.66 -8.45
N ASN A 223 -4.53 -12.74 -7.74
CA ASN A 223 -4.89 -12.70 -6.33
C ASN A 223 -3.63 -12.75 -5.45
N ASN A 224 -3.49 -11.80 -4.53
CA ASN A 224 -2.30 -11.67 -3.69
C ASN A 224 -2.09 -12.84 -2.72
N ILE A 225 -0.81 -13.17 -2.45
CA ILE A 225 -0.40 -14.19 -1.48
C ILE A 225 -0.21 -13.51 -0.12
N ASN A 226 -1.24 -13.52 0.72
CA ASN A 226 -1.20 -12.93 2.06
C ASN A 226 -1.00 -13.96 3.18
N ASN A 227 -0.91 -13.47 4.42
CA ASN A 227 -0.69 -14.33 5.59
C ASN A 227 -1.77 -15.40 5.76
N VAL A 228 -3.03 -15.16 5.34
CA VAL A 228 -4.10 -16.17 5.45
C VAL A 228 -3.90 -17.28 4.42
N VAL A 229 -3.51 -16.94 3.18
CA VAL A 229 -3.09 -17.94 2.17
C VAL A 229 -1.94 -18.79 2.72
N MET A 230 -0.94 -18.15 3.34
CA MET A 230 0.19 -18.86 3.94
C MET A 230 -0.23 -19.74 5.11
N GLU A 231 -1.13 -19.25 5.98
CA GLU A 231 -1.66 -19.97 7.13
C GLU A 231 -2.43 -21.23 6.72
N ASN A 232 -3.27 -21.11 5.68
CA ASN A 232 -4.05 -22.23 5.15
C ASN A 232 -3.15 -23.35 4.58
N GLN A 233 -2.00 -22.99 4.00
CA GLN A 233 -1.09 -23.95 3.39
C GLN A 233 -0.12 -24.60 4.41
N SER A 234 0.52 -23.81 5.27
CA SER A 234 1.60 -24.30 6.15
C SER A 234 1.58 -23.73 7.58
N GLY A 235 0.45 -23.14 8.00
CA GLY A 235 0.30 -22.50 9.31
C GLY A 235 0.97 -21.13 9.41
N ALA A 236 0.91 -20.55 10.61
CA ALA A 236 1.33 -19.17 10.89
C ALA A 236 2.70 -18.79 10.27
N PRO A 237 2.76 -17.79 9.36
CA PRO A 237 3.97 -17.44 8.62
C PRO A 237 4.96 -16.61 9.44
N TRP A 238 4.53 -16.03 10.55
CA TRP A 238 5.31 -15.09 11.36
C TRP A 238 6.61 -15.71 11.88
N ASP A 239 7.72 -14.98 11.75
CA ASP A 239 9.04 -15.42 12.16
C ASP A 239 9.54 -16.73 11.49
N LYS A 240 8.83 -17.25 10.47
CA LYS A 240 9.17 -18.48 9.76
C LYS A 240 9.91 -18.21 8.45
N MET A 241 10.59 -19.24 7.96
CA MET A 241 11.08 -19.24 6.58
C MET A 241 9.91 -19.46 5.63
N ARG A 242 9.82 -18.63 4.60
CA ARG A 242 8.89 -18.81 3.47
C ARG A 242 9.66 -18.61 2.17
N TYR A 243 9.20 -19.29 1.12
CA TYR A 243 9.78 -19.26 -0.22
C TYR A 243 8.68 -18.90 -1.21
N PHE A 244 8.95 -17.94 -2.08
CA PHE A 244 8.04 -17.51 -3.12
C PHE A 244 8.74 -17.65 -4.47
N VAL A 245 8.02 -18.22 -5.44
CA VAL A 245 8.45 -18.35 -6.83
C VAL A 245 7.46 -17.56 -7.69
N ILE A 246 7.92 -16.47 -8.28
CA ILE A 246 7.12 -15.58 -9.13
C ILE A 246 7.55 -15.84 -10.56
N THR A 247 6.68 -16.40 -11.39
CA THR A 247 7.09 -16.90 -12.72
C THR A 247 5.91 -16.99 -13.68
N PRO A 248 6.08 -16.63 -14.96
CA PRO A 248 5.13 -16.97 -16.01
C PRO A 248 5.30 -18.42 -16.51
N ASP A 249 6.38 -19.14 -16.16
CA ASP A 249 6.70 -20.48 -16.67
C ASP A 249 6.52 -21.57 -15.60
N GLN A 250 5.54 -22.45 -15.80
CA GLN A 250 5.25 -23.60 -14.94
C GLN A 250 6.47 -24.51 -14.79
N ARG A 251 7.23 -24.74 -15.86
CA ARG A 251 8.40 -25.60 -15.79
C ARG A 251 9.56 -24.98 -15.02
N THR A 252 9.63 -23.65 -14.91
CA THR A 252 10.66 -22.99 -14.10
C THR A 252 10.25 -23.05 -12.63
N ASP A 253 8.96 -22.92 -12.33
CA ASP A 253 8.43 -23.20 -10.99
C ASP A 253 8.80 -24.62 -10.52
N GLU A 254 8.49 -25.63 -11.33
CA GLU A 254 8.81 -27.04 -11.03
C GLU A 254 10.30 -27.28 -10.81
N ALA A 255 11.16 -26.66 -11.64
CA ALA A 255 12.61 -26.80 -11.52
C ALA A 255 13.13 -26.18 -10.21
N VAL A 256 12.66 -24.97 -9.87
CA VAL A 256 13.03 -24.30 -8.61
C VAL A 256 12.52 -25.10 -7.40
N ARG A 257 11.26 -25.55 -7.43
CA ARG A 257 10.66 -26.40 -6.38
C ARG A 257 11.41 -27.70 -6.17
N THR A 258 11.82 -28.36 -7.26
CA THR A 258 12.59 -29.61 -7.21
C THR A 258 13.93 -29.40 -6.51
N VAL A 259 14.63 -28.31 -6.83
CA VAL A 259 15.92 -27.99 -6.19
C VAL A 259 15.74 -27.59 -4.72
N LEU A 260 14.71 -26.80 -4.39
CA LEU A 260 14.40 -26.49 -2.99
C LEU A 260 14.10 -27.77 -2.19
N GLY A 261 13.31 -28.68 -2.76
CA GLY A 261 13.00 -29.97 -2.15
C GLY A 261 14.23 -30.86 -1.95
N SER A 262 15.16 -30.90 -2.90
CA SER A 262 16.41 -31.67 -2.75
C SER A 262 17.32 -31.13 -1.63
N LEU A 263 17.17 -29.85 -1.29
CA LEU A 263 17.83 -29.19 -0.16
C LEU A 263 17.05 -29.29 1.16
N GLY A 264 15.94 -30.04 1.17
CA GLY A 264 15.14 -30.31 2.36
C GLY A 264 14.11 -29.24 2.71
N VAL A 265 13.76 -28.35 1.77
CA VAL A 265 12.63 -27.43 1.94
C VAL A 265 11.34 -28.21 1.78
N ASP A 266 10.44 -28.06 2.76
CA ASP A 266 9.08 -28.61 2.67
C ASP A 266 8.31 -27.90 1.55
N GLY A 267 7.70 -28.67 0.64
CA GLY A 267 6.91 -28.13 -0.45
C GLY A 267 5.73 -27.28 0.02
N GLY A 268 5.19 -27.55 1.22
CA GLY A 268 4.17 -26.73 1.85
C GLY A 268 4.64 -25.30 2.18
N GLU A 269 5.95 -25.07 2.27
CA GLU A 269 6.52 -23.74 2.56
C GLU A 269 6.88 -22.93 1.31
N ILE A 270 6.59 -23.47 0.12
CA ILE A 270 6.85 -22.85 -1.18
C ILE A 270 5.52 -22.39 -1.80
N PHE A 271 5.42 -21.09 -2.05
CA PHE A 271 4.28 -20.41 -2.64
C PHE A 271 4.64 -19.97 -4.05
N THR A 272 3.73 -20.17 -5.00
CA THR A 272 3.95 -19.74 -6.39
C THR A 272 2.97 -18.63 -6.72
N GLU A 273 3.51 -17.51 -7.18
CA GLU A 273 2.76 -16.46 -7.87
C GLU A 273 2.94 -16.74 -9.37
N GLY A 274 2.00 -17.52 -9.92
CA GLY A 274 2.01 -17.86 -11.34
C GLY A 274 1.50 -16.67 -12.13
N ILE A 275 2.36 -16.01 -12.89
CA ILE A 275 1.99 -14.87 -13.73
C ILE A 275 1.12 -15.41 -14.86
N PRO A 276 -0.20 -15.14 -14.86
CA PRO A 276 -1.10 -15.73 -15.83
C PRO A 276 -0.92 -15.06 -17.18
N THR A 277 -1.44 -15.66 -18.25
CA THR A 277 -1.59 -14.95 -19.53
C THR A 277 -2.70 -13.90 -19.47
N THR A 278 -3.75 -14.19 -18.70
CA THR A 278 -4.91 -13.29 -18.51
C THR A 278 -5.38 -13.30 -17.06
N PHE A 279 -5.80 -12.14 -16.58
CA PHE A 279 -6.45 -11.97 -15.27
C PHE A 279 -7.76 -11.22 -15.42
N GLN A 280 -8.84 -11.75 -14.85
CA GLN A 280 -10.21 -11.26 -15.08
C GLN A 280 -10.97 -11.07 -13.77
N GLY A 281 -11.86 -10.09 -13.75
CA GLY A 281 -12.81 -9.89 -12.66
C GLY A 281 -13.97 -10.85 -12.73
N GLN A 282 -14.64 -11.08 -11.61
CA GLN A 282 -15.96 -11.70 -11.61
C GLN A 282 -16.96 -10.70 -12.18
N HIS A 283 -17.19 -10.75 -13.49
CA HIS A 283 -18.10 -9.82 -14.14
C HIS A 283 -19.54 -10.10 -13.71
N ASP A 284 -20.15 -9.16 -12.99
CA ASP A 284 -21.61 -9.06 -12.91
C ASP A 284 -22.10 -8.22 -14.09
N SER A 285 -23.05 -8.75 -14.87
CA SER A 285 -23.78 -8.02 -15.90
C SER A 285 -24.52 -6.76 -15.42
N ASN A 286 -24.55 -6.52 -14.11
CA ASN A 286 -25.15 -5.35 -13.47
C ASN A 286 -24.11 -4.31 -13.00
N ASP A 287 -22.83 -4.43 -13.37
CA ASP A 287 -21.81 -3.43 -13.04
C ASP A 287 -22.25 -2.04 -13.58
N PRO A 288 -22.40 -1.01 -12.71
CA PRO A 288 -22.91 0.29 -13.10
C PRO A 288 -22.00 1.09 -14.04
N TYR A 289 -20.76 0.65 -14.28
CA TYR A 289 -19.80 1.37 -15.12
C TYR A 289 -19.67 0.80 -16.53
N PRO A 290 -19.46 1.67 -17.54
CA PRO A 290 -19.29 1.23 -18.91
C PRO A 290 -18.09 0.29 -19.02
N TYR A 291 -18.42 -0.96 -19.31
CA TYR A 291 -17.47 -1.97 -19.76
C TYR A 291 -16.85 -1.50 -21.08
N TYR A 292 -15.58 -1.09 -21.05
CA TYR A 292 -14.85 -0.66 -22.25
C TYR A 292 -14.29 -1.84 -23.06
N GLY A 293 -14.44 -3.07 -22.55
CA GLY A 293 -14.03 -4.34 -23.15
C GLY A 293 -13.36 -5.25 -22.10
N GLN A 294 -12.65 -6.29 -22.55
CA GLN A 294 -11.78 -7.09 -21.69
C GLN A 294 -10.44 -7.20 -22.42
N ASN A 295 -9.49 -6.34 -22.08
CA ASN A 295 -8.07 -6.61 -22.33
C ASN A 295 -7.43 -7.19 -21.05
N PRO A 296 -7.74 -8.43 -20.65
CA PRO A 296 -7.29 -9.00 -19.39
C PRO A 296 -5.82 -9.40 -19.41
N ASP A 297 -5.15 -9.22 -20.56
CA ASP A 297 -3.81 -9.70 -20.82
C ASP A 297 -2.81 -9.16 -19.79
N VAL A 298 -1.93 -10.06 -19.36
CA VAL A 298 -0.79 -9.75 -18.49
C VAL A 298 0.46 -9.87 -19.35
N GLY A 299 0.86 -8.75 -19.96
CA GLY A 299 1.97 -8.70 -20.91
C GLY A 299 1.87 -7.53 -21.89
N PRO A 300 2.67 -7.56 -22.97
CA PRO A 300 3.52 -8.66 -23.40
C PRO A 300 4.74 -8.88 -22.49
N LEU A 301 5.12 -10.14 -22.30
CA LEU A 301 6.37 -10.54 -21.64
C LEU A 301 7.56 -10.40 -22.61
N GLY A 302 8.77 -10.31 -22.07
CA GLY A 302 9.99 -10.14 -22.86
C GLY A 302 11.02 -9.27 -22.14
N LEU A 303 12.18 -9.10 -22.77
CA LEU A 303 13.28 -8.28 -22.24
C LEU A 303 13.52 -6.99 -23.06
N ASP A 304 12.85 -6.84 -24.21
CA ASP A 304 12.94 -5.64 -25.05
C ASP A 304 11.99 -4.52 -24.60
N ASP A 305 12.05 -3.38 -25.29
CA ASP A 305 11.30 -2.15 -24.99
C ASP A 305 9.78 -2.25 -25.20
N ASN A 306 9.29 -3.27 -25.92
CA ASN A 306 7.85 -3.50 -26.11
C ASN A 306 7.22 -4.23 -24.93
N ALA A 307 8.01 -4.95 -24.12
CA ALA A 307 7.51 -5.68 -22.96
C ALA A 307 7.05 -4.73 -21.84
N VAL A 308 6.12 -5.20 -21.01
CA VAL A 308 5.69 -4.48 -19.80
C VAL A 308 6.76 -4.55 -18.72
N ASP A 309 6.76 -3.54 -17.84
CA ASP A 309 7.59 -3.55 -16.64
C ASP A 309 6.76 -4.06 -15.46
N PHE A 310 7.36 -4.88 -14.60
CA PHE A 310 6.77 -5.41 -13.39
C PHE A 310 7.38 -4.76 -12.14
N LEU A 311 6.62 -4.76 -11.06
CA LEU A 311 7.05 -4.39 -9.70
C LEU A 311 6.46 -5.42 -8.74
N THR A 312 7.27 -5.95 -7.81
CA THR A 312 6.75 -6.79 -6.71
C THR A 312 6.96 -6.10 -5.37
N GLY A 313 5.91 -6.08 -4.57
CA GLY A 313 5.94 -5.58 -3.20
C GLY A 313 5.54 -6.66 -2.19
N LEU A 314 6.25 -6.70 -1.06
CA LEU A 314 5.80 -7.36 0.15
C LEU A 314 5.34 -6.29 1.15
N ARG A 315 4.07 -6.32 1.53
CA ARG A 315 3.48 -5.45 2.53
C ARG A 315 3.52 -6.09 3.91
N TYR A 316 3.70 -5.27 4.94
CA TYR A 316 3.66 -5.67 6.35
C TYR A 316 3.07 -4.55 7.21
N SER A 317 1.92 -4.82 7.85
CA SER A 317 1.12 -3.79 8.54
C SER A 317 0.70 -4.23 9.94
N MET A 318 0.57 -3.26 10.85
CA MET A 318 0.02 -3.44 12.21
C MET A 318 0.76 -4.51 13.03
N PRO A 319 2.07 -4.35 13.29
CA PRO A 319 2.84 -5.29 14.10
C PRO A 319 2.37 -5.29 15.56
N GLU A 320 2.43 -6.46 16.20
CA GLU A 320 2.17 -6.57 17.64
C GLU A 320 3.29 -5.93 18.48
N ASP A 321 4.52 -5.95 17.96
CA ASP A 321 5.72 -5.33 18.57
C ASP A 321 6.45 -4.47 17.53
N GLU A 322 6.30 -3.15 17.64
CA GLU A 322 6.96 -2.18 16.76
C GLU A 322 8.49 -2.22 16.86
N HIS A 323 9.07 -2.56 18.02
CA HIS A 323 10.52 -2.64 18.14
C HIS A 323 11.07 -3.85 17.36
N ALA A 324 10.42 -5.01 17.47
CA ALA A 324 10.77 -6.20 16.69
C ALA A 324 10.55 -5.96 15.18
N ALA A 325 9.43 -5.35 14.80
CA ALA A 325 9.13 -4.96 13.43
C ALA A 325 10.23 -4.04 12.85
N ASN A 326 10.66 -3.03 13.59
CA ASN A 326 11.72 -2.11 13.16
C ASN A 326 13.08 -2.81 13.03
N ALA A 327 13.38 -3.77 13.90
CA ALA A 327 14.58 -4.61 13.76
C ALA A 327 14.51 -5.47 12.48
N TRP A 328 13.35 -6.02 12.16
CA TRP A 328 13.14 -6.76 10.91
C TRP A 328 13.26 -5.85 9.68
N ARG A 329 12.54 -4.71 9.65
CA ARG A 329 12.60 -3.71 8.55
C ARG A 329 14.02 -3.18 8.30
N LYS A 330 14.86 -3.10 9.34
CA LYS A 330 16.26 -2.68 9.21
C LYS A 330 17.18 -3.76 8.65
N SER A 331 16.90 -5.02 8.95
CA SER A 331 17.74 -6.16 8.55
C SER A 331 17.29 -6.82 7.25
N LEU A 332 16.00 -6.73 6.92
CA LEU A 332 15.32 -7.36 5.77
C LEU A 332 15.95 -8.72 5.44
N PRO A 333 15.76 -9.75 6.29
CA PRO A 333 16.43 -11.05 6.16
C PRO A 333 15.82 -11.90 5.04
N LEU A 334 15.68 -11.30 3.85
CA LEU A 334 15.18 -11.87 2.62
C LEU A 334 16.31 -11.92 1.59
N THR A 335 16.29 -12.93 0.75
CA THR A 335 17.15 -13.10 -0.42
C THR A 335 16.28 -13.06 -1.66
N VAL A 336 16.76 -12.36 -2.70
CA VAL A 336 16.09 -12.27 -4.01
C VAL A 336 17.02 -12.86 -5.06
N LEU A 337 16.51 -13.78 -5.87
CA LEU A 337 17.21 -14.37 -7.01
C LEU A 337 16.37 -14.16 -8.27
N ARG A 338 17.02 -13.88 -9.40
CA ARG A 338 16.45 -14.15 -10.72
C ARG A 338 17.01 -15.46 -11.23
N VAL A 339 16.15 -16.27 -11.80
CA VAL A 339 16.46 -17.63 -12.23
C VAL A 339 15.89 -17.82 -13.62
N ARG A 340 16.67 -18.31 -14.58
CA ARG A 340 16.15 -18.70 -15.90
C ARG A 340 16.92 -19.88 -16.48
N PRO A 341 16.35 -20.67 -17.40
CA PRO A 341 17.09 -21.71 -18.12
C PRO A 341 18.29 -21.14 -18.90
N SER A 342 19.44 -21.81 -18.84
CA SER A 342 20.63 -21.45 -19.64
C SER A 342 20.48 -21.77 -21.13
N SER A 343 19.44 -22.50 -21.53
CA SER A 343 19.22 -22.91 -22.93
C SER A 343 17.74 -22.86 -23.33
N GLY A 344 17.53 -22.67 -24.64
CA GLY A 344 16.26 -22.32 -25.26
C GLY A 344 15.26 -23.46 -25.36
N ARG A 345 14.63 -23.80 -24.23
CA ARG A 345 13.33 -24.49 -24.24
C ARG A 345 12.21 -23.47 -24.46
N ASP A 346 11.10 -23.94 -25.03
CA ASP A 346 9.88 -23.15 -25.11
C ASP A 346 9.29 -22.96 -23.70
N PRO A 347 8.75 -21.76 -23.39
CA PRO A 347 8.04 -21.50 -22.13
C PRO A 347 6.77 -22.37 -22.03
N ASP A 348 6.38 -22.67 -20.81
CA ASP A 348 5.14 -23.37 -20.44
C ASP A 348 4.26 -22.41 -19.60
N PRO A 349 3.52 -21.51 -20.26
CA PRO A 349 2.77 -20.45 -19.59
C PRO A 349 1.63 -20.96 -18.71
N PHE A 350 1.20 -20.14 -17.75
CA PHE A 350 -0.09 -20.31 -17.06
C PHE A 350 -1.23 -19.83 -17.97
N ASP A 351 -1.61 -20.68 -18.93
CA ASP A 351 -2.55 -20.32 -20.02
C ASP A 351 -4.02 -20.25 -19.62
N GLU A 352 -4.41 -20.89 -18.52
CA GLU A 352 -5.78 -20.84 -18.04
C GLU A 352 -6.10 -19.44 -17.49
N PRO A 353 -7.23 -18.82 -17.88
CA PRO A 353 -7.62 -17.52 -17.34
C PRO A 353 -7.71 -17.54 -15.83
N LEU A 354 -6.97 -16.64 -15.18
CA LEU A 354 -7.06 -16.47 -13.75
C LEU A 354 -8.21 -15.54 -13.42
N TRP A 355 -9.07 -15.96 -12.49
CA TRP A 355 -10.20 -15.16 -12.02
C TRP A 355 -9.88 -14.54 -10.66
N ALA A 356 -10.32 -13.31 -10.47
CA ALA A 356 -10.39 -12.69 -9.16
C ALA A 356 -11.24 -13.56 -8.23
N ASP A 357 -10.74 -13.75 -7.01
CA ASP A 357 -11.49 -14.45 -5.99
C ASP A 357 -12.69 -13.62 -5.52
N ALA A 358 -13.71 -14.32 -5.04
CA ALA A 358 -14.85 -13.65 -4.42
C ALA A 358 -14.41 -12.89 -3.17
N ARG A 359 -15.02 -11.72 -2.95
CA ARG A 359 -14.78 -10.86 -1.79
C ARG A 359 -15.82 -11.14 -0.70
N PRO A 360 -15.48 -11.95 0.32
CA PRO A 360 -16.43 -12.30 1.37
C PRO A 360 -16.80 -11.05 2.16
N THR A 361 -18.09 -10.82 2.44
CA THR A 361 -18.53 -9.58 3.10
C THR A 361 -19.78 -9.81 3.93
N VAL A 362 -19.79 -9.27 5.15
CA VAL A 362 -21.00 -9.04 5.93
C VAL A 362 -21.73 -7.86 5.30
N ASN A 363 -22.94 -8.11 4.79
CA ASN A 363 -23.73 -7.09 4.11
C ASN A 363 -24.28 -6.05 5.10
N GLU A 364 -23.65 -4.88 5.11
CA GLU A 364 -24.03 -3.74 5.95
C GLU A 364 -25.15 -2.91 5.32
N VAL A 365 -25.31 -2.98 3.99
CA VAL A 365 -26.32 -2.22 3.23
C VAL A 365 -27.74 -2.73 3.54
N ASP A 366 -27.92 -4.05 3.63
CA ASP A 366 -29.21 -4.67 3.98
C ASP A 366 -29.46 -4.73 5.49
N ASP A 367 -28.46 -4.39 6.32
CA ASP A 367 -28.64 -4.28 7.76
C ASP A 367 -29.31 -2.93 8.11
N LEU A 368 -30.62 -2.99 8.38
CA LEU A 368 -31.40 -1.83 8.77
C LEU A 368 -30.92 -1.16 10.06
N ALA A 369 -30.32 -1.91 10.99
CA ALA A 369 -29.79 -1.35 12.23
C ALA A 369 -28.48 -0.59 11.98
N LEU A 370 -27.62 -1.08 11.07
CA LEU A 370 -26.40 -0.36 10.68
C LEU A 370 -26.71 0.86 9.83
N SER A 371 -27.57 0.75 8.82
CA SER A 371 -27.92 1.88 7.94
C SER A 371 -28.64 3.01 8.67
N SER A 372 -29.64 2.70 9.50
CA SER A 372 -30.33 3.70 10.33
C SER A 372 -29.44 4.25 11.45
N GLY A 373 -28.54 3.43 12.01
CA GLY A 373 -27.54 3.84 12.99
C GLY A 373 -26.55 4.85 12.41
N LEU A 374 -26.04 4.61 11.20
CA LEU A 374 -25.14 5.55 10.51
C LEU A 374 -25.82 6.90 10.24
N SER A 375 -27.07 6.88 9.76
CA SER A 375 -27.86 8.12 9.58
C SER A 375 -28.06 8.86 10.90
N SER A 376 -28.40 8.14 11.98
CA SER A 376 -28.57 8.73 13.31
C SER A 376 -27.26 9.33 13.84
N LEU A 377 -26.12 8.69 13.57
CA LEU A 377 -24.81 9.21 13.96
C LEU A 377 -24.47 10.49 13.20
N ILE A 378 -24.70 10.55 11.90
CA ILE A 378 -24.50 11.75 11.08
C ILE A 378 -25.31 12.92 11.64
N ASP A 379 -26.61 12.71 11.90
CA ASP A 379 -27.49 13.74 12.47
C ASP A 379 -27.00 14.19 13.85
N ALA A 380 -26.57 13.26 14.70
CA ALA A 380 -26.07 13.56 16.03
C ALA A 380 -24.75 14.35 16.00
N VAL A 381 -23.82 14.02 15.10
CA VAL A 381 -22.57 14.74 14.88
C VAL A 381 -22.86 16.18 14.42
N ILE A 382 -23.79 16.36 13.48
CA ILE A 382 -24.21 17.69 13.00
C ILE A 382 -24.85 18.51 14.12
N ALA A 383 -25.76 17.91 14.89
CA ALA A 383 -26.43 18.58 16.01
C ALA A 383 -25.41 19.01 17.09
N ARG A 384 -24.45 18.15 17.40
CA ARG A 384 -23.38 18.47 18.36
C ARG A 384 -22.49 19.59 17.84
N ALA A 385 -22.05 19.54 16.58
CA ALA A 385 -21.28 20.62 15.96
C ALA A 385 -22.03 21.96 16.04
N LYS A 386 -23.33 21.98 15.73
CA LYS A 386 -24.19 23.17 15.82
C LYS A 386 -24.26 23.73 17.24
N SER A 387 -24.34 22.88 18.26
CA SER A 387 -24.34 23.33 19.67
C SER A 387 -23.01 23.98 20.09
N GLN A 388 -21.92 23.74 19.34
CA GLN A 388 -20.59 24.33 19.53
C GLN A 388 -20.34 25.52 18.58
N GLY A 389 -21.36 26.00 17.86
CA GLY A 389 -21.23 27.13 16.93
C GLY A 389 -20.55 26.79 15.60
N LEU A 390 -20.62 25.52 15.18
CA LEU A 390 -20.15 25.05 13.88
C LEU A 390 -21.35 24.65 13.02
N TYR A 391 -21.36 25.08 11.77
CA TYR A 391 -22.46 24.87 10.84
C TYR A 391 -22.00 24.03 9.66
N LEU A 392 -22.92 23.29 9.04
CA LEU A 392 -22.63 22.63 7.78
C LEU A 392 -22.19 23.68 6.76
N ASP A 393 -21.09 23.42 6.08
CA ASP A 393 -20.65 24.24 4.97
C ASP A 393 -21.56 24.03 3.76
N THR A 394 -22.25 25.10 3.35
CA THR A 394 -23.11 25.15 2.17
C THR A 394 -22.66 26.24 1.19
N THR A 395 -21.40 26.68 1.28
CA THR A 395 -20.85 27.76 0.45
C THR A 395 -20.74 27.40 -1.03
N ASP A 396 -20.59 26.11 -1.33
CA ASP A 396 -20.66 25.57 -2.69
C ASP A 396 -22.01 24.84 -2.90
N PRO A 397 -22.97 25.42 -3.63
CA PRO A 397 -24.27 24.81 -3.85
C PRO A 397 -24.22 23.57 -4.76
N GLN A 398 -23.10 23.33 -5.46
CA GLN A 398 -22.90 22.12 -6.28
C GLN A 398 -22.36 20.96 -5.45
N LYS A 399 -21.72 21.25 -4.31
CA LYS A 399 -21.17 20.24 -3.42
C LYS A 399 -22.20 19.80 -2.38
N LYS A 400 -22.54 18.51 -2.39
CA LYS A 400 -23.38 17.90 -1.34
C LYS A 400 -22.62 17.85 -0.02
N ASN A 401 -23.29 18.13 1.08
CA ASN A 401 -22.73 18.01 2.43
C ASN A 401 -23.83 17.56 3.41
N PRO A 402 -23.71 16.40 4.08
CA PRO A 402 -22.63 15.41 3.99
C PRO A 402 -22.41 14.81 2.59
N GLU A 403 -21.16 14.45 2.29
CA GLU A 403 -20.72 13.86 1.02
C GLU A 403 -20.38 12.38 1.21
N LYS A 404 -20.75 11.52 0.26
CA LYS A 404 -20.30 10.12 0.24
C LYS A 404 -18.83 10.09 -0.18
N MET A 405 -18.01 9.31 0.52
CA MET A 405 -16.68 8.99 0.02
C MET A 405 -16.81 8.06 -1.20
N ILE A 406 -15.97 8.29 -2.20
CA ILE A 406 -15.95 7.58 -3.47
C ILE A 406 -15.45 6.16 -3.21
N ASP A 407 -16.22 5.15 -3.60
CA ASP A 407 -15.74 3.76 -3.71
C ASP A 407 -14.79 3.67 -4.90
N ILE A 408 -13.49 3.59 -4.65
CA ILE A 408 -12.50 3.67 -5.74
C ILE A 408 -12.55 2.41 -6.63
N LEU A 409 -12.94 1.27 -6.07
CA LEU A 409 -13.00 0.02 -6.82
C LEU A 409 -14.16 0.05 -7.81
N ASN A 410 -15.36 0.37 -7.33
CA ASN A 410 -16.55 0.33 -8.17
C ASN A 410 -16.81 1.65 -8.89
N GLU A 411 -16.64 2.81 -8.23
CA GLU A 411 -16.93 4.11 -8.85
C GLU A 411 -15.83 4.61 -9.80
N LEU A 412 -14.59 4.15 -9.60
CA LEU A 412 -13.44 4.49 -10.42
C LEU A 412 -12.77 3.24 -11.02
N GLY A 413 -13.47 2.10 -11.11
CA GLY A 413 -12.97 0.91 -11.80
C GLY A 413 -11.52 0.51 -11.49
N GLN A 414 -11.01 0.79 -10.28
CA GLN A 414 -9.61 0.54 -9.93
C GLN A 414 -9.39 -0.93 -9.60
N PHE A 415 -9.45 -1.73 -10.65
CA PHE A 415 -9.11 -3.13 -10.63
C PHE A 415 -8.24 -3.43 -11.84
N GLY A 416 -7.16 -4.19 -11.61
CA GLY A 416 -6.04 -4.39 -12.52
C GLY A 416 -6.43 -4.52 -14.01
N PRO A 417 -7.26 -5.51 -14.36
CA PRO A 417 -7.71 -5.74 -15.74
C PRO A 417 -8.43 -4.53 -16.36
N GLN A 418 -9.31 -3.87 -15.61
CA GLN A 418 -10.09 -2.71 -16.06
C GLN A 418 -9.19 -1.51 -16.29
N CYS A 419 -8.23 -1.23 -15.40
CA CYS A 419 -7.34 -0.10 -15.63
C CYS A 419 -6.42 -0.34 -16.83
N ARG A 420 -5.91 -1.57 -17.01
CA ARG A 420 -5.05 -1.91 -18.17
C ARG A 420 -5.75 -1.69 -19.49
N GLU A 421 -7.05 -1.97 -19.56
CA GLU A 421 -7.83 -1.72 -20.76
C GLU A 421 -7.89 -0.24 -21.14
N ILE A 422 -8.11 0.64 -20.16
CA ILE A 422 -8.31 2.06 -20.43
C ILE A 422 -7.01 2.87 -20.34
N GLY A 423 -5.89 2.26 -19.96
CA GLY A 423 -4.61 2.96 -19.76
C GLY A 423 -4.61 3.80 -18.48
N MET A 424 -5.28 3.31 -17.43
CA MET A 424 -5.32 3.93 -16.11
C MET A 424 -4.29 3.30 -15.18
N ASN A 425 -3.73 4.12 -14.30
CA ASN A 425 -2.93 3.75 -13.16
C ASN A 425 -3.85 3.26 -12.02
N CYS A 426 -3.83 1.96 -11.72
CA CYS A 426 -4.62 1.37 -10.63
C CYS A 426 -4.06 1.66 -9.22
N LEU A 427 -2.93 2.36 -9.09
CA LEU A 427 -2.32 2.70 -7.81
C LEU A 427 -2.02 1.50 -6.88
N GLY A 428 -1.71 0.34 -7.45
CA GLY A 428 -1.41 -0.88 -6.70
C GLY A 428 -2.67 -1.49 -6.10
N ASP A 429 -3.74 -1.57 -6.89
CA ASP A 429 -4.99 -2.25 -6.52
C ASP A 429 -4.74 -3.69 -6.08
N GLY A 430 -5.62 -4.25 -5.26
CA GLY A 430 -5.47 -5.62 -4.82
C GLY A 430 -6.77 -6.19 -4.28
N GLN A 431 -6.79 -7.50 -4.11
CA GLN A 431 -7.96 -8.22 -3.59
C GLN A 431 -7.99 -8.28 -2.05
N ASP A 432 -7.09 -7.57 -1.36
CA ASP A 432 -6.96 -7.60 0.10
C ASP A 432 -7.71 -6.51 0.84
N ALA A 433 -8.32 -5.54 0.14
CA ALA A 433 -9.05 -4.45 0.77
C ALA A 433 -10.16 -3.84 -0.07
N SER A 434 -11.10 -3.20 0.62
CA SER A 434 -11.93 -2.15 0.06
C SER A 434 -11.31 -0.77 0.27
N TYR A 435 -11.64 0.18 -0.60
CA TYR A 435 -11.06 1.51 -0.64
C TYR A 435 -12.14 2.58 -0.85
N PHE A 436 -12.30 3.46 0.13
CA PHE A 436 -13.12 4.66 0.01
C PHE A 436 -12.23 5.90 0.12
N MET A 437 -12.52 6.94 -0.66
CA MET A 437 -11.73 8.18 -0.65
C MET A 437 -12.60 9.43 -0.70
N ALA A 438 -12.20 10.43 0.06
CA ALA A 438 -12.73 11.78 -0.06
C ALA A 438 -11.92 12.55 -1.12
N PRO A 439 -12.56 13.35 -1.98
CA PRO A 439 -11.83 14.23 -2.91
C PRO A 439 -10.97 15.27 -2.15
N PRO A 440 -10.03 15.95 -2.82
CA PRO A 440 -9.23 17.01 -2.19
C PRO A 440 -10.10 18.13 -1.57
N ASN A 441 -9.84 18.45 -0.31
CA ASN A 441 -10.63 19.39 0.49
C ASN A 441 -9.73 20.49 1.12
N PRO A 442 -10.08 21.78 1.03
CA PRO A 442 -9.23 22.89 1.48
C PRO A 442 -9.15 23.02 3.01
N LEU A 443 -7.93 22.96 3.57
CA LEU A 443 -7.67 23.10 5.00
C LEU A 443 -7.58 24.56 5.46
N ASP A 444 -6.98 25.42 4.64
CA ASP A 444 -6.55 26.76 5.08
C ASP A 444 -7.67 27.80 5.09
N THR A 445 -8.91 27.37 4.83
CA THR A 445 -10.13 28.19 4.93
C THR A 445 -10.78 28.11 6.31
N GLY A 446 -10.15 27.44 7.29
CA GLY A 446 -10.69 27.27 8.64
C GLY A 446 -11.80 26.22 8.75
N ARG A 447 -11.99 25.41 7.70
CA ARG A 447 -12.95 24.31 7.66
C ARG A 447 -12.53 23.18 8.61
N ILE A 448 -13.52 22.45 9.08
CA ILE A 448 -13.36 21.25 9.91
C ILE A 448 -14.06 20.11 9.20
N TYR A 449 -13.43 18.94 9.16
CA TYR A 449 -13.93 17.78 8.46
C TYR A 449 -14.18 16.65 9.45
N ALA A 450 -15.26 15.91 9.29
CA ALA A 450 -15.52 14.68 10.03
C ALA A 450 -15.71 13.53 9.04
N VAL A 451 -14.98 12.44 9.23
CA VAL A 451 -15.26 11.18 8.53
C VAL A 451 -16.07 10.30 9.47
N VAL A 452 -17.20 9.81 8.99
CA VAL A 452 -18.16 8.99 9.75
C VAL A 452 -18.47 7.72 8.96
N GLY A 453 -18.44 6.56 9.60
CA GLY A 453 -18.72 5.29 8.93
C GLY A 453 -18.84 4.11 9.88
N THR A 454 -19.12 2.93 9.34
CA THR A 454 -18.96 1.66 10.05
C THR A 454 -17.47 1.37 10.25
N LEU A 455 -17.11 0.77 11.40
CA LEU A 455 -15.76 0.30 11.65
C LEU A 455 -15.66 -1.17 11.28
N ALA A 456 -14.97 -1.49 10.19
CA ALA A 456 -14.98 -2.84 9.61
C ALA A 456 -14.47 -3.95 10.56
N THR A 457 -13.60 -3.62 11.53
CA THR A 457 -13.18 -4.57 12.58
C THR A 457 -14.31 -4.92 13.55
N GLU A 458 -15.31 -4.06 13.69
CA GLU A 458 -16.47 -4.27 14.56
C GLU A 458 -17.66 -4.87 13.80
N THR A 459 -17.74 -4.69 12.49
CA THR A 459 -18.76 -5.33 11.62
C THR A 459 -18.34 -6.70 11.10
N GLY A 460 -17.05 -7.05 11.22
CA GLY A 460 -16.51 -8.32 10.74
C GLY A 460 -16.04 -8.28 9.27
N ASN A 461 -15.95 -7.09 8.68
CA ASN A 461 -15.50 -6.86 7.31
C ASN A 461 -14.00 -6.55 7.18
N GLY A 462 -13.25 -6.49 8.29
CA GLY A 462 -11.80 -6.29 8.22
C GLY A 462 -11.07 -6.78 9.45
N THR A 463 -9.84 -7.27 9.26
CA THR A 463 -8.91 -7.61 10.33
C THR A 463 -8.23 -6.36 10.89
N TYR A 464 -8.07 -5.34 10.06
CA TYR A 464 -7.69 -4.00 10.50
C TYR A 464 -8.26 -2.93 9.55
N VAL A 465 -8.36 -1.70 10.05
CA VAL A 465 -8.80 -0.54 9.27
C VAL A 465 -7.75 0.55 9.37
N GLY A 466 -7.53 1.25 8.27
CA GLY A 466 -6.72 2.46 8.24
C GLY A 466 -7.49 3.62 7.63
N LEU A 467 -7.55 4.74 8.35
CA LEU A 467 -8.04 6.02 7.86
C LEU A 467 -6.82 6.94 7.61
N SER A 468 -6.42 7.08 6.34
CA SER A 468 -5.26 7.86 5.95
C SER A 468 -5.59 9.34 5.74
N VAL A 469 -4.62 10.19 6.05
CA VAL A 469 -4.54 11.57 5.59
C VAL A 469 -3.52 11.58 4.47
N ASN A 470 -3.92 12.11 3.32
CA ASN A 470 -3.08 12.19 2.12
C ASN A 470 -2.89 13.64 1.70
N ASP A 471 -1.66 13.98 1.31
CA ASP A 471 -1.33 15.18 0.55
C ASP A 471 -1.66 14.92 -0.93
N PRO A 472 -2.74 15.51 -1.46
CA PRO A 472 -3.15 15.28 -2.83
C PRO A 472 -2.18 15.90 -3.83
N SER A 473 -1.37 16.90 -3.47
CA SER A 473 -0.42 17.55 -4.41
C SER A 473 0.72 16.64 -4.87
N LEU A 474 0.98 15.58 -4.10
CA LEU A 474 1.99 14.57 -4.38
C LEU A 474 1.37 13.17 -4.57
N LEU A 475 0.08 13.02 -4.28
CA LEU A 475 -0.56 11.74 -3.98
C LEU A 475 0.26 10.94 -2.96
N LYS A 476 0.43 11.49 -1.76
CA LYS A 476 1.32 10.97 -0.71
C LYS A 476 0.56 10.76 0.60
N GLY A 477 0.70 9.59 1.22
CA GLY A 477 0.17 9.38 2.57
C GLY A 477 1.07 10.08 3.61
N VAL A 478 0.47 10.83 4.53
CA VAL A 478 1.22 11.63 5.54
C VAL A 478 0.88 11.24 6.98
N LEU A 479 -0.24 10.55 7.18
CA LEU A 479 -0.64 9.99 8.46
C LEU A 479 -1.63 8.84 8.24
N ASN A 480 -1.72 7.92 9.20
CA ASN A 480 -2.79 6.94 9.30
C ASN A 480 -3.37 6.92 10.72
N VAL A 481 -4.70 6.90 10.81
CA VAL A 481 -5.46 6.64 12.05
C VAL A 481 -6.00 5.22 11.95
N ASP A 482 -5.47 4.31 12.76
CA ASP A 482 -5.84 2.90 12.71
C ASP A 482 -7.12 2.59 13.52
N ASP A 483 -7.66 1.38 13.33
CA ASP A 483 -8.87 0.92 14.00
C ASP A 483 -8.83 1.02 15.54
N THR A 484 -7.66 0.90 16.17
CA THR A 484 -7.57 0.98 17.63
C THR A 484 -7.81 2.40 18.13
N GLN A 485 -7.50 3.41 17.31
CA GLN A 485 -7.78 4.81 17.58
C GLN A 485 -9.21 5.19 17.17
N LEU A 486 -9.77 4.56 16.14
CA LEU A 486 -11.16 4.79 15.70
C LEU A 486 -12.18 4.12 16.61
N LYS A 487 -11.84 2.98 17.22
CA LYS A 487 -12.73 2.22 18.08
C LYS A 487 -13.22 3.05 19.27
N GLY A 488 -14.54 3.12 19.41
CA GLY A 488 -15.19 3.85 20.50
C GLY A 488 -15.28 5.37 20.31
N SER A 489 -14.77 5.92 19.20
CA SER A 489 -14.88 7.36 18.88
C SER A 489 -16.32 7.86 18.74
N ALA A 490 -17.27 6.97 18.44
CA ALA A 490 -18.70 7.28 18.42
C ALA A 490 -19.39 7.16 19.79
N GLY A 491 -18.67 6.79 20.86
CA GLY A 491 -19.26 6.48 22.18
C GLY A 491 -20.00 7.64 22.82
N SER A 492 -19.60 8.88 22.56
CA SER A 492 -20.32 10.05 23.06
C SER A 492 -21.74 10.22 22.51
N TYR A 493 -22.09 9.46 21.48
CA TYR A 493 -23.40 9.49 20.82
C TYR A 493 -24.30 8.30 21.23
N GLU A 494 -23.89 7.49 22.21
CA GLU A 494 -24.59 6.27 22.62
C GLU A 494 -26.06 6.47 23.03
N SER A 495 -26.40 7.66 23.55
CA SER A 495 -27.78 7.98 23.97
C SER A 495 -28.73 8.20 22.79
N THR A 496 -28.20 8.45 21.60
CA THR A 496 -28.95 8.80 20.38
C THR A 496 -28.72 7.82 19.23
N VAL A 497 -27.66 7.01 19.29
CA VAL A 497 -27.24 6.09 18.22
C VAL A 497 -27.23 4.66 18.75
N THR A 498 -28.12 3.82 18.21
CA THR A 498 -28.11 2.38 18.45
C THR A 498 -26.88 1.75 17.80
N ASN A 499 -26.28 0.73 18.42
CA ASN A 499 -25.07 0.05 17.94
C ASN A 499 -23.89 1.02 17.69
N TRP A 500 -23.79 2.08 18.50
CA TRP A 500 -22.73 3.09 18.39
C TRP A 500 -21.33 2.47 18.36
N ASP A 501 -21.13 1.31 18.97
CA ASP A 501 -19.89 0.54 19.03
C ASP A 501 -19.45 -0.02 17.67
N LYS A 502 -20.35 -0.04 16.68
CA LYS A 502 -20.07 -0.45 15.28
C LYS A 502 -19.62 0.69 14.39
N PHE A 503 -19.66 1.93 14.87
CA PHE A 503 -19.35 3.11 14.09
C PHE A 503 -18.13 3.85 14.62
N PHE A 504 -17.59 4.72 13.78
CA PHE A 504 -16.57 5.68 14.18
C PHE A 504 -16.93 7.08 13.67
N VAL A 505 -16.38 8.08 14.35
CA VAL A 505 -16.30 9.46 13.84
C VAL A 505 -14.92 9.99 14.15
N HIS A 506 -14.23 10.52 13.15
CA HIS A 506 -12.91 11.14 13.34
C HIS A 506 -12.82 12.48 12.65
N PHE A 507 -12.32 13.48 13.37
CA PHE A 507 -12.25 14.86 12.89
C PHE A 507 -10.86 15.20 12.35
N PHE A 508 -10.81 16.07 11.35
CA PHE A 508 -9.60 16.61 10.74
C PHE A 508 -9.69 18.13 10.65
N THR A 509 -8.65 18.82 11.10
CA THR A 509 -8.52 20.28 10.98
C THR A 509 -7.07 20.72 11.19
N ARG A 510 -6.76 22.01 10.94
CA ARG A 510 -5.48 22.62 11.28
C ARG A 510 -5.27 22.80 12.79
N ASP A 511 -6.35 22.80 13.60
CA ASP A 511 -6.27 23.00 15.04
C ASP A 511 -7.37 22.23 15.79
N CYS A 512 -7.04 21.02 16.28
CA CYS A 512 -7.97 20.22 17.07
C CYS A 512 -8.30 20.84 18.43
N ALA A 513 -7.41 21.66 19.01
CA ALA A 513 -7.67 22.28 20.31
C ALA A 513 -8.85 23.26 20.23
N ALA A 514 -9.01 23.92 19.08
CA ALA A 514 -10.13 24.82 18.81
C ALA A 514 -11.51 24.14 18.72
N ILE A 515 -11.55 22.80 18.65
CA ILE A 515 -12.77 21.99 18.58
C ILE A 515 -12.81 20.86 19.63
N ALA A 516 -11.97 20.91 20.66
CA ALA A 516 -11.83 19.82 21.63
C ALA A 516 -13.16 19.41 22.31
N GLY A 517 -14.10 20.34 22.49
CA GLY A 517 -15.43 20.05 23.04
C GLY A 517 -16.38 19.27 22.10
N LEU A 518 -16.06 19.21 20.81
CA LEU A 518 -16.82 18.46 19.80
C LEU A 518 -16.33 17.02 19.67
N THR A 519 -15.02 16.79 19.79
CA THR A 519 -14.38 15.58 19.26
C THR A 519 -14.14 14.48 20.28
N ASP A 520 -14.19 14.79 21.58
CA ASP A 520 -13.85 13.87 22.67
C ASP A 520 -12.51 13.14 22.47
N GLY A 521 -11.55 13.82 21.84
CA GLY A 521 -10.22 13.28 21.53
C GLY A 521 -10.10 12.61 20.16
N ALA A 522 -11.20 12.34 19.44
CA ALA A 522 -11.20 11.77 18.09
C ALA A 522 -10.89 12.84 17.03
N CYS A 523 -9.69 13.42 17.07
CA CYS A 523 -9.29 14.47 16.13
C CYS A 523 -7.81 14.41 15.76
N THR A 524 -7.53 14.56 14.47
CA THR A 524 -6.18 14.71 13.91
C THR A 524 -5.90 16.15 13.49
N THR A 525 -4.83 16.72 14.04
CA THR A 525 -4.31 18.02 13.60
C THR A 525 -3.44 17.83 12.36
N ILE A 526 -3.87 18.37 11.22
CA ILE A 526 -3.10 18.32 9.97
C ILE A 526 -2.11 19.49 9.95
N THR A 527 -0.86 19.19 10.27
CA THR A 527 0.20 20.20 10.38
C THR A 527 0.65 20.71 9.00
N LYS A 528 1.36 21.85 8.99
CA LYS A 528 1.94 22.42 7.76
C LYS A 528 3.10 21.57 7.21
N GLN A 529 3.69 20.73 8.05
CA GLN A 529 4.71 19.76 7.66
C GLN A 529 4.11 18.55 6.95
N MET A 530 2.89 18.16 7.35
CA MET A 530 2.15 17.09 6.69
C MET A 530 1.61 17.57 5.34
N ILE A 531 0.92 18.71 5.34
CA ILE A 531 0.34 19.30 4.13
C ILE A 531 0.68 20.80 4.12
N PRO A 532 1.44 21.29 3.12
CA PRO A 532 1.82 22.69 3.00
C PRO A 532 0.62 23.64 2.98
N LEU A 533 0.90 24.94 3.11
CA LEU A 533 -0.13 25.96 2.96
C LEU A 533 -0.49 26.16 1.48
N ALA A 534 -1.73 26.55 1.20
CA ALA A 534 -2.19 26.82 -0.17
C ALA A 534 -1.37 27.90 -0.91
N GLY A 535 -0.73 28.83 -0.18
CA GLY A 535 0.12 29.88 -0.74
C GLY A 535 1.62 29.60 -0.63
N ASP A 536 2.04 28.35 -0.42
CA ASP A 536 3.45 27.97 -0.35
C ASP A 536 4.01 27.60 -1.73
N ASP A 537 4.34 28.61 -2.54
CA ASP A 537 4.89 28.45 -3.88
C ASP A 537 6.24 27.68 -3.94
N LYS A 538 6.83 27.34 -2.79
CA LYS A 538 8.09 26.58 -2.70
C LYS A 538 7.87 25.12 -2.32
N ALA A 539 6.66 24.74 -1.94
CA ALA A 539 6.35 23.36 -1.64
C ALA A 539 6.40 22.50 -2.92
N PRO A 540 6.88 21.26 -2.84
CA PRO A 540 6.81 20.34 -3.98
C PRO A 540 5.35 19.93 -4.23
N GLY A 541 5.09 19.37 -5.41
CA GLY A 541 3.76 18.91 -5.80
C GLY A 541 3.00 19.92 -6.66
N ASP A 542 1.80 19.53 -7.06
CA ASP A 542 0.88 20.37 -7.81
C ASP A 542 0.40 21.55 -6.95
N ALA A 543 0.72 22.76 -7.40
CA ALA A 543 0.38 24.01 -6.71
C ALA A 543 -1.14 24.20 -6.56
N ASP A 544 -1.96 23.73 -7.49
CA ASP A 544 -3.42 23.84 -7.42
C ASP A 544 -4.02 22.94 -6.34
N LEU A 545 -3.23 22.00 -5.82
CA LEU A 545 -3.61 21.07 -4.76
C LEU A 545 -2.98 21.39 -3.40
N HIS A 546 -2.11 22.40 -3.31
CA HIS A 546 -1.54 22.84 -2.03
C HIS A 546 -2.63 23.31 -1.06
N GLY A 547 -2.40 23.05 0.23
CA GLY A 547 -3.37 23.39 1.29
C GLY A 547 -4.66 22.57 1.26
N LYS A 548 -4.76 21.54 0.43
CA LYS A 548 -5.87 20.58 0.42
C LYS A 548 -5.43 19.25 1.03
N PHE A 549 -6.36 18.51 1.62
CA PHE A 549 -6.13 17.12 2.05
C PHE A 549 -7.17 16.19 1.44
N SER A 550 -6.83 14.92 1.34
CA SER A 550 -7.78 13.84 1.03
C SER A 550 -7.73 12.80 2.15
N ALA A 551 -8.89 12.26 2.51
CA ALA A 551 -9.00 11.14 3.45
C ALA A 551 -9.22 9.83 2.67
N GLY A 552 -8.57 8.76 3.07
CA GLY A 552 -8.80 7.41 2.51
C GLY A 552 -9.16 6.42 3.62
N LEU A 553 -10.26 5.70 3.50
CA LEU A 553 -10.64 4.62 4.42
C LEU A 553 -10.42 3.27 3.74
N ARG A 554 -9.78 2.35 4.45
CA ARG A 554 -9.42 1.03 3.90
C ARG A 554 -9.74 -0.05 4.93
N ALA A 555 -10.52 -1.05 4.54
CA ALA A 555 -10.77 -2.24 5.34
C ALA A 555 -10.02 -3.42 4.74
N TYR A 556 -9.10 -4.00 5.50
CA TYR A 556 -8.19 -5.02 5.01
C TYR A 556 -8.55 -6.40 5.54
N VAL A 557 -8.62 -7.36 4.61
CA VAL A 557 -8.78 -8.81 4.80
C VAL A 557 -9.91 -9.16 5.76
N VAL A 558 -10.95 -9.78 5.24
CA VAL A 558 -12.05 -10.26 6.08
C VAL A 558 -11.51 -11.36 7.02
N PRO A 559 -11.83 -11.31 8.32
CA PRO A 559 -11.33 -12.29 9.28
C PRO A 559 -11.55 -13.74 8.80
N ASN A 560 -10.49 -14.54 8.87
CA ASN A 560 -10.44 -15.95 8.42
C ASN A 560 -10.67 -16.17 6.91
N HIS A 561 -10.53 -15.14 6.09
CA HIS A 561 -10.62 -15.24 4.63
C HIS A 561 -9.36 -14.68 3.97
N GLU A 562 -9.11 -15.09 2.74
CA GLU A 562 -7.92 -14.69 1.99
C GLU A 562 -8.06 -13.33 1.30
N ARG A 563 -9.27 -12.75 1.28
CA ARG A 563 -9.61 -11.54 0.52
C ARG A 563 -10.26 -10.47 1.40
N GLY A 564 -10.17 -9.23 0.95
CA GLY A 564 -10.86 -8.09 1.53
C GLY A 564 -12.36 -8.10 1.23
N PRO A 565 -13.12 -7.20 1.87
CA PRO A 565 -14.55 -7.09 1.64
C PRO A 565 -14.87 -6.48 0.26
N ASP A 566 -16.07 -6.78 -0.22
CA ASP A 566 -16.74 -6.17 -1.35
C ASP A 566 -17.32 -4.83 -0.89
N PRO A 567 -16.81 -3.69 -1.41
CA PRO A 567 -17.29 -2.39 -0.97
C PRO A 567 -18.74 -2.10 -1.36
N THR A 568 -19.33 -2.81 -2.34
CA THR A 568 -20.77 -2.65 -2.68
C THR A 568 -21.70 -3.10 -1.56
N LEU A 569 -21.22 -3.98 -0.68
CA LEU A 569 -21.96 -4.53 0.45
C LEU A 569 -21.61 -3.83 1.78
N GLN A 570 -20.73 -2.83 1.75
CA GLN A 570 -20.40 -1.99 2.91
C GLN A 570 -21.19 -0.69 2.88
N LEU A 571 -21.52 -0.15 4.05
CA LEU A 571 -22.10 1.19 4.10
C LEU A 571 -21.06 2.23 3.73
N THR A 572 -21.36 3.05 2.72
CA THR A 572 -20.45 4.10 2.25
C THR A 572 -20.13 5.09 3.38
N PRO A 573 -18.85 5.30 3.72
CA PRO A 573 -18.44 6.33 4.68
C PRO A 573 -18.79 7.73 4.17
N MET A 574 -19.04 8.64 5.11
CA MET A 574 -19.45 10.02 4.83
C MET A 574 -18.38 11.01 5.29
N LEU A 575 -18.10 12.01 4.45
CA LEU A 575 -17.36 13.21 4.82
C LEU A 575 -18.36 14.34 5.14
N ILE A 576 -18.27 14.91 6.33
CA ILE A 576 -19.04 16.09 6.75
C ILE A 576 -18.11 17.28 6.84
N THR A 577 -18.48 18.39 6.19
CA THR A 577 -17.70 19.65 6.25
C THR A 577 -18.41 20.67 7.12
N PHE A 578 -17.67 21.26 8.06
CA PHE A 578 -18.15 22.31 8.95
C PHE A 578 -17.38 23.61 8.75
N THR A 579 -18.06 24.73 8.98
CA THR A 579 -17.50 26.08 9.05
C THR A 579 -17.96 26.79 10.32
N ARG A 580 -17.24 27.84 10.72
CA ARG A 580 -17.64 28.75 11.80
C ARG A 580 -18.60 29.84 11.32
N ASP A 581 -18.68 30.04 10.01
CA ASP A 581 -19.60 31.00 9.42
C ASP A 581 -21.01 30.41 9.43
N SER A 582 -21.98 31.11 10.01
CA SER A 582 -23.37 30.71 9.86
C SER A 582 -23.78 30.84 8.39
N PRO A 583 -24.48 29.86 7.81
CA PRO A 583 -25.09 30.01 6.49
C PRO A 583 -26.11 31.16 6.45
#